data_AF-A0A2K4ZD38-F1
#
_entry.id   AF-A0A2K4ZD38-F1
#
_cell.length_a   1.000
_cell.length_b   1.000
_cell.length_c   1.000
_cell.angle_alpha   90.00
_cell.angle_beta   90.00
_cell.angle_gamma   90.00
#
_symmetry.space_group_name_H-M   'P 1'
#
loop_
_entity.id
_entity.type
_entity.pdbx_description
1 polymer ?
#
loop_
_entity_poly.entity_id
_entity_poly.type
_entity_poly.pdbx_seq_one_letter_code
_entity_poly.pdbx_strand_id
1 'polypeptide(L)'
;MIYVAIFALLFMISLCEINFAIDRKNRLFICCLFFLTVFIGGRFNNGADYERYQAIFTVIEVSNFWRFDDPGFSGIALGLKTVGFSPYFTFLVFAAIQVCLIGYCIVKNSKYRFPALLVYYSLYMFPFGFNAIAQGISVGIMLCSIKAIEKKKLIKVVIMGVLAVAFHRIGLLIFMLYIIYNMKITRKKLVCFSIVLFFAACFVNYCFVNNRLTTLLPRAFQEIIHSYNSQYVEPVGISSILARVIMLVFVSFMAKQYDMAERRAYLVYLTGFAGFLCLAANDLLATKINLSIKIIEIILVCATLNKVKDRETRSIMLMTLSVFLFTVVASSVRHPDLYPYHSWIFGC
;
A
#
# COMPACT_ATOMS: atom_id res chain seq x y z
N MET A 1 -2.10 17.56 -15.44
CA MET A 1 -1.05 18.48 -14.92
C MET A 1 -0.93 18.46 -13.39
N ILE A 2 -2.04 18.44 -12.64
CA ILE A 2 -2.02 18.45 -11.17
C ILE A 2 -1.16 17.34 -10.54
N TYR A 3 -1.24 16.10 -11.05
CA TYR A 3 -0.45 14.98 -10.53
C TYR A 3 1.08 15.21 -10.60
N VAL A 4 1.55 15.84 -11.68
CA VAL A 4 2.98 16.14 -11.88
C VAL A 4 3.41 17.28 -10.97
N ALA A 5 2.55 18.30 -10.79
CA ALA A 5 2.80 19.41 -9.88
C ALA A 5 2.93 18.93 -8.42
N ILE A 6 2.04 18.03 -7.97
CA ILE A 6 2.11 17.44 -6.63
C ILE A 6 3.40 16.63 -6.47
N PHE A 7 3.75 15.81 -7.46
CA PHE A 7 5.00 15.05 -7.45
C PHE A 7 6.22 15.97 -7.31
N ALA A 8 6.32 17.00 -8.16
CA ALA A 8 7.42 17.95 -8.15
C ALA A 8 7.53 18.66 -6.79
N LEU A 9 6.39 19.10 -6.23
CA LEU A 9 6.35 19.73 -4.90
C LEU A 9 6.87 18.78 -3.81
N LEU A 10 6.34 17.55 -3.75
CA LEU A 10 6.78 16.55 -2.76
C LEU A 10 8.26 16.19 -2.93
N PHE A 11 8.75 16.10 -4.16
CA PHE A 11 10.16 15.87 -4.46
C PHE A 11 11.05 17.01 -3.96
N MET A 12 10.70 18.26 -4.27
CA MET A 12 11.45 19.43 -3.82
C MET A 12 11.50 19.52 -2.29
N ILE A 13 10.36 19.31 -1.61
CA ILE A 13 10.33 19.31 -0.14
C ILE A 13 11.15 18.13 0.43
N SER A 14 11.14 16.97 -0.24
CA SER A 14 11.95 15.80 0.16
C SER A 14 13.45 16.09 0.07
N LEU A 15 13.91 16.75 -0.99
CA LEU A 15 15.29 17.21 -1.12
C LEU A 15 15.65 18.24 -0.04
N CYS A 16 14.75 19.18 0.24
CA CYS A 16 14.96 20.16 1.30
C CYS A 16 15.05 19.49 2.69
N GLU A 17 14.22 18.48 2.98
CA GLU A 17 14.28 17.74 4.25
C GLU A 17 15.62 17.03 4.44
N ILE A 18 16.14 16.42 3.38
CA ILE A 18 17.45 15.74 3.40
C ILE A 18 18.61 16.72 3.64
N ASN A 19 18.56 17.91 3.03
CA ASN A 19 19.68 18.84 3.01
C ASN A 19 19.67 19.87 4.14
N PHE A 20 18.51 20.27 4.64
CA PHE A 20 18.35 21.41 5.56
C PHE A 20 17.72 21.04 6.90
N ALA A 21 17.59 19.75 7.23
CA ALA A 21 17.10 19.27 8.52
C ALA A 21 15.82 20.00 8.99
N ILE A 22 14.74 19.85 8.22
CA ILE A 22 13.44 20.47 8.53
C ILE A 22 12.91 19.94 9.88
N ASP A 23 12.40 20.85 10.73
CA ASP A 23 11.93 20.51 12.09
C ASP A 23 10.79 19.46 12.09
N ARG A 24 10.78 18.62 13.12
CA ARG A 24 9.83 17.54 13.35
C ARG A 24 8.43 18.03 13.78
N LYS A 25 8.20 19.30 14.07
CA LYS A 25 6.84 19.84 14.35
C LYS A 25 6.17 20.40 13.10
N ASN A 26 6.49 19.82 11.94
CA ASN A 26 6.22 20.45 10.66
C ASN A 26 4.72 20.58 10.32
N ARG A 27 4.18 21.80 10.48
CA ARG A 27 2.86 22.18 9.97
C ARG A 27 2.72 21.91 8.48
N LEU A 28 3.79 22.05 7.69
CA LEU A 28 3.80 21.75 6.26
C LEU A 28 3.42 20.29 5.98
N PHE A 29 3.88 19.34 6.82
CA PHE A 29 3.51 17.93 6.65
C PHE A 29 2.01 17.73 6.83
N ILE A 30 1.40 18.37 7.84
CA ILE A 30 -0.05 18.33 8.06
C ILE A 30 -0.78 18.98 6.88
N CYS A 31 -0.29 20.12 6.37
CA CYS A 31 -0.85 20.76 5.18
C CYS A 31 -0.80 19.84 3.96
N CYS A 32 0.31 19.12 3.74
CA CYS A 32 0.41 18.14 2.66
C CYS A 32 -0.57 16.98 2.84
N LEU A 33 -0.74 16.45 4.05
CA LEU A 33 -1.73 15.39 4.31
C LEU A 33 -3.16 15.88 4.08
N PHE A 34 -3.48 17.10 4.54
CA PHE A 34 -4.78 17.72 4.30
C PHE A 34 -5.03 17.90 2.80
N PHE A 35 -4.06 18.47 2.09
CA PHE A 35 -4.15 18.65 0.65
C PHE A 35 -4.34 17.31 -0.08
N LEU A 36 -3.56 16.27 0.26
CA LEU A 36 -3.73 14.94 -0.34
C LEU A 36 -5.09 14.32 -0.02
N THR A 37 -5.63 14.56 1.18
CA THR A 37 -6.98 14.12 1.56
C THR A 37 -8.04 14.77 0.68
N VAL A 38 -7.98 16.09 0.50
CA VAL A 38 -8.90 16.83 -0.37
C VAL A 38 -8.71 16.42 -1.83
N PHE A 39 -7.47 16.18 -2.26
CA PHE A 39 -7.18 15.73 -3.62
C PHE A 39 -7.76 14.34 -3.93
N ILE A 40 -7.59 13.38 -3.03
CA ILE A 40 -8.15 12.03 -3.22
C ILE A 40 -9.67 12.05 -3.04
N GLY A 41 -10.16 12.64 -1.96
CA GLY A 41 -11.57 12.64 -1.58
C GLY A 41 -12.45 13.56 -2.43
N GLY A 42 -11.87 14.62 -2.96
CA GLY A 42 -12.51 15.59 -3.83
C GLY A 42 -12.69 15.11 -5.27
N ARG A 43 -12.26 13.89 -5.61
CA ARG A 43 -12.34 13.30 -6.95
C ARG A 43 -13.80 13.15 -7.42
N PHE A 44 -14.04 13.35 -8.71
CA PHE A 44 -15.33 13.11 -9.36
C PHE A 44 -15.14 12.20 -10.58
N ASN A 45 -15.86 11.08 -10.62
CA ASN A 45 -15.77 10.09 -11.70
C ASN A 45 -14.35 9.59 -12.00
N ASN A 46 -13.48 9.57 -10.99
CA ASN A 46 -12.12 9.03 -11.10
C ASN A 46 -11.95 7.83 -10.17
N GLY A 47 -11.26 6.82 -10.68
CA GLY A 47 -10.92 5.59 -9.97
C GLY A 47 -11.87 4.43 -10.26
N ALA A 48 -11.31 3.23 -10.36
CA ALA A 48 -12.02 2.02 -10.78
C ALA A 48 -13.17 1.61 -9.82
N ASP A 49 -13.15 2.09 -8.57
CA ASP A 49 -14.15 1.75 -7.55
C ASP A 49 -15.23 2.84 -7.37
N TYR A 50 -15.13 3.96 -8.10
CA TYR A 50 -15.98 5.14 -7.92
C TYR A 50 -17.47 4.82 -8.15
N GLU A 51 -17.81 4.29 -9.32
CA GLU A 51 -19.20 4.00 -9.69
C GLU A 51 -19.82 2.95 -8.78
N ARG A 52 -19.06 1.90 -8.45
CA ARG A 52 -19.49 0.84 -7.54
C ARG A 52 -19.88 1.42 -6.18
N TYR A 53 -19.03 2.27 -5.60
CA TYR A 53 -19.30 2.83 -4.28
C TYR A 53 -20.43 3.85 -4.29
N GLN A 54 -20.60 4.61 -5.39
CA GLN A 54 -21.77 5.46 -5.57
C GLN A 54 -23.07 4.63 -5.66
N ALA A 55 -23.06 3.53 -6.40
CA ALA A 55 -24.21 2.62 -6.50
C ALA A 55 -24.59 2.02 -5.14
N ILE A 56 -23.59 1.57 -4.37
CA ILE A 56 -23.81 1.07 -3.00
C ILE A 56 -24.45 2.15 -2.13
N PHE A 57 -23.92 3.38 -2.15
CA PHE A 57 -24.47 4.49 -1.36
C PHE A 57 -25.96 4.77 -1.68
N THR A 58 -26.35 4.68 -2.96
CA THR A 58 -27.73 4.90 -3.38
C THR A 58 -28.69 3.86 -2.81
N VAL A 59 -28.29 2.58 -2.73
CA VAL A 59 -29.17 1.47 -2.35
C VAL A 59 -28.99 0.97 -0.90
N ILE A 60 -27.98 1.47 -0.18
CA ILE A 60 -27.69 1.01 1.18
C ILE A 60 -28.76 1.45 2.17
N GLU A 61 -29.13 0.52 3.06
CA GLU A 61 -30.12 0.66 4.11
C GLU A 61 -29.68 -0.08 5.37
N VAL A 62 -30.30 0.24 6.51
CA VAL A 62 -30.08 -0.46 7.79
C VAL A 62 -30.35 -1.97 7.67
N SER A 63 -31.27 -2.37 6.79
CA SER A 63 -31.67 -3.77 6.58
C SER A 63 -30.68 -4.60 5.74
N ASN A 64 -29.77 -3.95 5.02
CA ASN A 64 -28.94 -4.62 4.01
C ASN A 64 -27.43 -4.32 4.10
N PHE A 65 -27.00 -3.40 4.98
CA PHE A 65 -25.61 -2.93 5.00
C PHE A 65 -24.57 -4.03 5.27
N TRP A 66 -24.94 -5.12 5.94
CA TRP A 66 -24.06 -6.26 6.20
C TRP A 66 -23.90 -7.22 5.01
N ARG A 67 -24.68 -7.04 3.94
CA ARG A 67 -24.66 -7.92 2.76
C ARG A 67 -23.59 -7.54 1.73
N PHE A 68 -22.99 -6.36 1.86
CA PHE A 68 -21.92 -5.91 0.98
C PHE A 68 -20.56 -6.46 1.42
N ASP A 69 -19.67 -6.70 0.46
CA ASP A 69 -18.35 -7.33 0.68
C ASP A 69 -17.49 -6.65 1.76
N ASP A 70 -17.63 -5.32 1.89
CA ASP A 70 -16.85 -4.49 2.82
C ASP A 70 -17.81 -3.87 3.87
N PRO A 71 -18.07 -4.55 5.01
CA PRO A 71 -19.04 -4.07 6.00
C PRO A 71 -18.61 -2.77 6.68
N GLY A 72 -17.30 -2.55 6.85
CA GLY A 72 -16.72 -1.30 7.33
C GLY A 72 -16.91 -0.16 6.34
N PHE A 73 -16.89 -0.46 5.02
CA PHE A 73 -17.25 0.55 4.02
C PHE A 73 -18.72 0.96 4.19
N SER A 74 -19.57 -0.07 4.19
CA SER A 74 -21.02 0.03 4.18
C SER A 74 -21.55 0.72 5.44
N GLY A 75 -20.98 0.44 6.60
CA GLY A 75 -21.34 1.11 7.85
C GLY A 75 -21.11 2.63 7.80
N ILE A 76 -19.97 3.09 7.26
CA ILE A 76 -19.70 4.53 7.13
C ILE A 76 -20.62 5.16 6.08
N ALA A 77 -20.77 4.51 4.92
CA ALA A 77 -21.65 4.99 3.85
C ALA A 77 -23.10 5.14 4.34
N LEU A 78 -23.62 4.14 5.05
CA LEU A 78 -24.95 4.19 5.67
C LEU A 78 -25.04 5.33 6.67
N GLY A 79 -24.05 5.47 7.57
CA GLY A 79 -23.99 6.56 8.53
C GLY A 79 -24.10 7.93 7.85
N LEU A 80 -23.26 8.20 6.85
CA LEU A 80 -23.28 9.45 6.08
C LEU A 80 -24.63 9.69 5.39
N LYS A 81 -25.21 8.66 4.79
CA LYS A 81 -26.54 8.73 4.16
C LYS A 81 -27.62 9.10 5.16
N THR A 82 -27.61 8.51 6.36
CA THR A 82 -28.61 8.80 7.39
C THR A 82 -28.57 10.25 7.89
N VAL A 83 -27.41 10.92 7.83
CA VAL A 83 -27.28 12.35 8.18
C VAL A 83 -27.53 13.29 7.00
N GLY A 84 -27.88 12.77 5.82
CA GLY A 84 -28.21 13.56 4.63
C GLY A 84 -27.01 13.97 3.76
N PHE A 85 -25.83 13.37 3.93
CA PHE A 85 -24.69 13.63 3.05
C PHE A 85 -24.84 12.96 1.69
N SER A 86 -24.16 13.51 0.67
CA SER A 86 -24.06 12.92 -0.67
C SER A 86 -23.00 11.80 -0.71
N PRO A 87 -23.03 10.91 -1.72
CA PRO A 87 -22.02 9.86 -1.87
C PRO A 87 -20.58 10.38 -1.93
N TYR A 88 -20.37 11.62 -2.40
CA TYR A 88 -19.04 12.22 -2.54
C TYR A 88 -18.31 12.38 -1.20
N PHE A 89 -19.05 12.63 -0.12
CA PHE A 89 -18.48 12.70 1.23
C PHE A 89 -17.90 11.37 1.70
N THR A 90 -18.39 10.24 1.18
CA THR A 90 -17.82 8.93 1.49
C THR A 90 -16.37 8.86 1.04
N PHE A 91 -16.05 9.30 -0.18
CA PHE A 91 -14.66 9.32 -0.65
C PHE A 91 -13.78 10.25 0.18
N LEU A 92 -14.30 11.41 0.59
CA LEU A 92 -13.57 12.35 1.44
C LEU A 92 -13.25 11.77 2.83
N VAL A 93 -14.23 11.13 3.47
CA VAL A 93 -14.03 10.49 4.79
C VAL A 93 -13.02 9.35 4.70
N PHE A 94 -13.09 8.52 3.66
CA PHE A 94 -12.18 7.39 3.50
C PHE A 94 -10.77 7.83 3.17
N ALA A 95 -10.63 8.85 2.30
CA ALA A 95 -9.36 9.49 2.03
C ALA A 95 -8.75 10.05 3.32
N ALA A 96 -9.55 10.72 4.16
CA ALA A 96 -9.08 11.27 5.43
C ALA A 96 -8.58 10.15 6.35
N ILE A 97 -9.37 9.09 6.55
CA ILE A 97 -8.97 7.94 7.38
C ILE A 97 -7.66 7.33 6.86
N GLN A 98 -7.58 7.03 5.57
CA GLN A 98 -6.42 6.41 4.95
C GLN A 98 -5.18 7.29 5.09
N VAL A 99 -5.25 8.56 4.67
CA VAL A 99 -4.11 9.48 4.68
C VAL A 99 -3.67 9.78 6.12
N CYS A 100 -4.59 9.88 7.08
CA CYS A 100 -4.25 10.03 8.49
C CYS A 100 -3.54 8.80 9.06
N LEU A 101 -4.00 7.59 8.74
CA LEU A 101 -3.32 6.34 9.16
C LEU A 101 -1.90 6.29 8.61
N ILE A 102 -1.72 6.52 7.31
CA ILE A 102 -0.40 6.55 6.67
C ILE A 102 0.47 7.66 7.27
N GLY A 103 -0.06 8.88 7.40
CA GLY A 103 0.64 10.02 7.98
C GLY A 103 1.11 9.78 9.41
N TYR A 104 0.23 9.22 10.27
CA TYR A 104 0.59 8.80 11.62
C TYR A 104 1.74 7.78 11.61
N CYS A 105 1.63 6.80 10.73
CA CYS A 105 2.64 5.76 10.58
C CYS A 105 3.99 6.31 10.10
N ILE A 106 4.01 7.25 9.15
CA ILE A 106 5.21 7.95 8.69
C ILE A 106 5.87 8.71 9.84
N VAL A 107 5.11 9.53 10.58
CA VAL A 107 5.62 10.33 11.71
C VAL A 107 6.23 9.44 12.79
N LYS A 108 5.68 8.24 13.00
CA LYS A 108 6.11 7.34 14.06
C LYS A 108 7.27 6.42 13.69
N ASN A 109 7.51 6.14 12.41
CA ASN A 109 8.46 5.12 11.98
C ASN A 109 9.56 5.63 11.04
N SER A 110 9.41 6.81 10.43
CA SER A 110 10.36 7.33 9.46
C SER A 110 11.09 8.56 9.98
N LYS A 111 12.42 8.60 9.80
CA LYS A 111 13.23 9.78 10.10
C LYS A 111 12.94 10.93 9.14
N TYR A 112 12.77 10.61 7.86
CA TYR A 112 12.42 11.54 6.79
C TYR A 112 10.95 11.35 6.43
N ARG A 113 10.14 12.40 6.58
CA ARG A 113 8.69 12.31 6.38
C ARG A 113 8.29 12.55 4.94
N PHE A 114 8.98 13.45 4.24
CA PHE A 114 8.63 13.80 2.87
C PHE A 114 9.10 12.75 1.86
N PRO A 115 10.29 12.13 1.96
CA PRO A 115 10.62 10.96 1.16
C PRO A 115 9.63 9.81 1.36
N ALA A 116 9.18 9.56 2.59
CA ALA A 116 8.12 8.58 2.86
C ALA A 116 6.80 8.95 2.17
N LEU A 117 6.40 10.22 2.25
CA LEU A 117 5.17 10.72 1.63
C LEU A 117 5.25 10.70 0.10
N LEU A 118 6.43 10.97 -0.48
CA LEU A 118 6.70 10.86 -1.91
C LEU A 118 6.55 9.41 -2.38
N VAL A 119 7.10 8.44 -1.65
CA VAL A 119 6.92 7.01 -1.95
C VAL A 119 5.45 6.61 -1.83
N TYR A 120 4.74 7.06 -0.79
CA TYR A 120 3.30 6.84 -0.66
C TYR A 120 2.53 7.38 -1.86
N TYR A 121 2.75 8.66 -2.19
CA TYR A 121 2.13 9.33 -3.32
C TYR A 121 2.35 8.55 -4.63
N SER A 122 3.60 8.18 -4.91
CA SER A 122 3.96 7.58 -6.19
C SER A 122 3.55 6.13 -6.35
N LEU A 123 3.63 5.31 -5.29
CA LEU A 123 3.43 3.86 -5.41
C LEU A 123 2.08 3.37 -4.88
N TYR A 124 1.45 4.13 -3.97
CA TYR A 124 0.36 3.62 -3.13
C TYR A 124 -0.89 4.48 -3.15
N MET A 125 -0.76 5.79 -3.39
CA MET A 125 -1.92 6.69 -3.43
C MET A 125 -2.86 6.37 -4.59
N PHE A 126 -2.36 6.05 -5.79
CA PHE A 126 -3.24 5.72 -6.92
C PHE A 126 -3.94 4.37 -6.71
N PRO A 127 -3.23 3.25 -6.44
CA PRO A 127 -3.91 1.97 -6.25
C PRO A 127 -4.87 1.97 -5.08
N PHE A 128 -4.52 2.61 -3.96
CA PHE A 128 -5.33 2.55 -2.74
C PHE A 128 -6.21 3.76 -2.50
N GLY A 129 -5.81 4.95 -2.92
CA GLY A 129 -6.62 6.16 -2.76
C GLY A 129 -7.62 6.34 -3.90
N PHE A 130 -7.31 5.88 -5.11
CA PHE A 130 -8.19 6.00 -6.27
C PHE A 130 -8.95 4.70 -6.61
N ASN A 131 -8.34 3.53 -6.51
CA ASN A 131 -8.94 2.30 -7.08
C ASN A 131 -9.40 1.24 -6.08
N ALA A 132 -8.91 1.26 -4.85
CA ALA A 132 -9.22 0.25 -3.84
C ALA A 132 -9.28 0.89 -2.44
N ILE A 133 -10.19 1.84 -2.24
CA ILE A 133 -10.20 2.71 -1.06
C ILE A 133 -10.38 1.96 0.27
N ALA A 134 -11.26 0.96 0.30
CA ALA A 134 -11.45 0.13 1.49
C ALA A 134 -10.22 -0.75 1.78
N GLN A 135 -9.58 -1.29 0.73
CA GLN A 135 -8.29 -1.97 0.85
C GLN A 135 -7.20 -1.02 1.38
N GLY A 136 -7.20 0.24 0.93
CA GLY A 136 -6.28 1.28 1.39
C GLY A 136 -6.34 1.53 2.89
N ILE A 137 -7.54 1.59 3.47
CA ILE A 137 -7.73 1.72 4.92
C ILE A 137 -7.21 0.48 5.65
N SER A 138 -7.58 -0.71 5.18
CA SER A 138 -7.11 -1.98 5.76
C SER A 138 -5.58 -2.06 5.79
N VAL A 139 -4.92 -1.63 4.71
CA VAL A 139 -3.46 -1.57 4.60
C VAL A 139 -2.86 -0.47 5.50
N GLY A 140 -3.53 0.67 5.66
CA GLY A 140 -3.14 1.70 6.63
C GLY A 140 -3.17 1.20 8.08
N ILE A 141 -4.22 0.46 8.45
CA ILE A 141 -4.32 -0.21 9.75
C ILE A 141 -3.19 -1.23 9.91
N MET A 142 -2.92 -2.02 8.87
CA MET A 142 -1.83 -3.00 8.85
C MET A 142 -0.47 -2.33 9.11
N LEU A 143 -0.15 -1.22 8.44
CA LEU A 143 1.09 -0.49 8.67
C LEU A 143 1.18 0.00 10.12
N CYS A 144 0.06 0.44 10.71
CA CYS A 144 0.04 0.95 12.08
C CYS A 144 0.05 -0.17 13.14
N SER A 145 -0.23 -1.40 12.74
CA SER A 145 -0.10 -2.60 13.57
C SER A 145 1.36 -2.98 13.85
N ILE A 146 2.32 -2.55 13.00
CA ILE A 146 3.74 -2.91 13.11
C ILE A 146 4.29 -2.69 14.53
N LYS A 147 3.98 -1.54 15.16
CA LYS A 147 4.44 -1.27 16.54
C LYS A 147 3.81 -2.18 17.59
N ALA A 148 2.58 -2.63 17.37
CA ALA A 148 1.93 -3.59 18.25
C ALA A 148 2.55 -4.99 18.08
N ILE A 149 2.85 -5.36 16.83
CA ILE A 149 3.55 -6.59 16.46
C ILE A 149 4.96 -6.62 17.08
N GLU A 150 5.74 -5.55 16.92
CA GLU A 150 7.08 -5.35 17.50
C GLU A 150 7.11 -5.57 19.01
N LYS A 151 6.10 -5.00 19.70
CA LYS A 151 5.94 -5.08 21.15
C LYS A 151 5.22 -6.34 21.60
N LYS A 152 4.94 -7.28 20.70
CA LYS A 152 4.22 -8.55 20.96
C LYS A 152 2.89 -8.36 21.69
N LYS A 153 2.18 -7.26 21.42
CA LYS A 153 0.88 -6.96 22.03
C LYS A 153 -0.23 -7.67 21.27
N LEU A 154 -0.37 -8.99 21.47
CA LEU A 154 -1.29 -9.84 20.70
C LEU A 154 -2.73 -9.31 20.69
N ILE A 155 -3.29 -8.91 21.84
CA ILE A 155 -4.66 -8.37 21.91
C ILE A 155 -4.82 -7.16 20.99
N LYS A 156 -3.85 -6.23 21.00
CA LYS A 156 -3.88 -5.05 20.13
C LYS A 156 -3.77 -5.46 18.65
N VAL A 157 -2.96 -6.46 18.34
CA VAL A 157 -2.84 -6.99 16.96
C VAL A 157 -4.16 -7.61 16.50
N VAL A 158 -4.84 -8.37 17.36
CA VAL A 158 -6.14 -8.98 17.05
C VAL A 158 -7.20 -7.90 16.81
N ILE A 159 -7.30 -6.90 17.68
CA ILE A 159 -8.24 -5.77 17.51
C ILE A 159 -7.99 -5.06 16.17
N MET A 160 -6.72 -4.76 15.85
CA MET A 160 -6.37 -4.12 14.58
C MET A 160 -6.64 -5.03 13.38
N GLY A 161 -6.43 -6.34 13.51
CA GLY A 161 -6.76 -7.33 12.50
C GLY A 161 -8.26 -7.38 12.19
N VAL A 162 -9.10 -7.49 13.22
CA VAL A 162 -10.57 -7.48 13.08
C VAL A 162 -11.04 -6.17 12.44
N LEU A 163 -10.53 -5.03 12.91
CA LEU A 163 -10.86 -3.73 12.34
C LEU A 163 -10.44 -3.63 10.86
N ALA A 164 -9.25 -4.11 10.50
CA ALA A 164 -8.77 -4.10 9.12
C ALA A 164 -9.60 -5.01 8.21
N VAL A 165 -10.02 -6.19 8.71
CA VAL A 165 -10.89 -7.13 7.99
C VAL A 165 -12.27 -6.54 7.76
N ALA A 166 -12.80 -5.76 8.70
CA ALA A 166 -14.06 -5.06 8.51
C ALA A 166 -14.03 -4.14 7.27
N PHE A 167 -12.91 -3.49 6.98
CA PHE A 167 -12.77 -2.69 5.77
C PHE A 167 -12.45 -3.50 4.52
N HIS A 168 -11.59 -4.51 4.64
CA HIS A 168 -11.25 -5.36 3.50
C HIS A 168 -10.58 -6.65 3.99
N ARG A 169 -10.92 -7.79 3.38
CA ARG A 169 -10.41 -9.12 3.75
C ARG A 169 -8.89 -9.26 3.79
N ILE A 170 -8.16 -8.40 3.06
CA ILE A 170 -6.70 -8.37 3.09
C ILE A 170 -6.13 -8.04 4.48
N GLY A 171 -6.94 -7.48 5.38
CA GLY A 171 -6.60 -7.25 6.78
C GLY A 171 -6.16 -8.52 7.52
N LEU A 172 -6.55 -9.71 7.04
CA LEU A 172 -6.05 -10.99 7.55
C LEU A 172 -4.52 -11.12 7.46
N LEU A 173 -3.87 -10.42 6.53
CA LEU A 173 -2.41 -10.42 6.41
C LEU A 173 -1.71 -9.90 7.67
N ILE A 174 -2.37 -9.11 8.53
CA ILE A 174 -1.83 -8.66 9.82
C ILE A 174 -1.40 -9.85 10.69
N PHE A 175 -2.15 -10.96 10.67
CA PHE A 175 -1.82 -12.15 11.46
C PHE A 175 -0.60 -12.87 10.90
N MET A 176 -0.49 -12.98 9.58
CA MET A 176 0.70 -13.50 8.92
C MET A 176 1.93 -12.64 9.24
N LEU A 177 1.78 -11.31 9.19
CA LEU A 177 2.82 -10.37 9.57
C LEU A 177 3.26 -10.53 11.03
N TYR A 178 2.32 -10.77 11.95
CA TYR A 178 2.66 -11.00 13.35
C TYR A 178 3.60 -12.18 13.54
N ILE A 179 3.39 -13.27 12.78
CA ILE A 179 4.24 -14.45 12.82
C ILE A 179 5.61 -14.11 12.22
N ILE A 180 5.65 -13.62 10.98
CA ILE A 180 6.90 -13.37 10.23
C ILE A 180 7.78 -12.35 10.96
N TYR A 181 7.20 -11.23 11.39
CA TYR A 181 7.94 -10.13 12.01
C TYR A 181 8.59 -10.57 13.34
N ASN A 182 7.98 -11.51 14.07
CA ASN A 182 8.51 -12.00 15.34
C ASN A 182 9.52 -13.15 15.19
N MET A 183 9.81 -13.62 13.97
CA MET A 183 10.83 -14.62 13.74
C MET A 183 12.23 -14.05 14.08
N LYS A 184 12.97 -14.76 14.92
CA LYS A 184 14.37 -14.42 15.25
C LYS A 184 15.29 -14.87 14.12
N ILE A 185 15.42 -14.05 13.08
CA ILE A 185 16.27 -14.36 11.92
C ILE A 185 17.61 -13.61 12.04
N THR A 186 18.71 -14.36 12.07
CA THR A 186 20.07 -13.80 11.94
C THR A 186 20.35 -13.44 10.49
N ARG A 187 21.36 -12.62 10.21
CA ARG A 187 21.68 -12.21 8.83
C ARG A 187 21.97 -13.39 7.89
N LYS A 188 22.69 -14.42 8.36
CA LYS A 188 22.93 -15.65 7.58
C LYS A 188 21.63 -16.39 7.29
N LYS A 189 20.76 -16.51 8.31
CA LYS A 189 19.43 -17.10 8.16
C LYS A 189 18.54 -16.28 7.21
N LEU A 190 18.67 -14.95 7.17
CA LEU A 190 17.91 -14.10 6.25
C LEU A 190 18.27 -14.40 4.79
N VAL A 191 19.56 -14.49 4.48
CA VAL A 191 20.01 -14.84 3.12
C VAL A 191 19.52 -16.23 2.72
N CYS A 192 19.71 -17.23 3.60
CA CYS A 192 19.22 -18.59 3.36
C CYS A 192 17.70 -18.62 3.17
N PHE A 193 16.95 -17.90 4.02
CA PHE A 193 15.50 -17.78 3.92
C PHE A 193 15.06 -17.11 2.61
N SER A 194 15.74 -16.05 2.16
CA SER A 194 15.46 -15.42 0.86
C SER A 194 15.67 -16.38 -0.31
N ILE A 195 16.74 -17.18 -0.27
CA ILE A 195 17.02 -18.19 -1.31
C ILE A 195 15.92 -19.26 -1.31
N VAL A 196 15.58 -19.79 -0.14
CA VAL A 196 14.50 -20.79 0.01
C VAL A 196 13.17 -20.23 -0.47
N LEU A 197 12.83 -18.99 -0.10
CA LEU A 197 11.62 -18.31 -0.55
C LEU A 197 11.58 -18.15 -2.07
N PHE A 198 12.71 -17.82 -2.70
CA PHE A 198 12.78 -17.67 -4.15
C PHE A 198 12.50 -19.00 -4.87
N PHE A 199 13.20 -20.07 -4.49
CA PHE A 199 12.98 -21.39 -5.11
C PHE A 199 11.57 -21.94 -4.81
N ALA A 200 11.07 -21.75 -3.58
CA ALA A 200 9.70 -22.10 -3.24
C ALA A 200 8.68 -21.33 -4.09
N ALA A 201 8.93 -20.05 -4.35
CA ALA A 201 8.08 -19.23 -5.20
C ALA A 201 8.05 -19.72 -6.65
N CYS A 202 9.21 -20.05 -7.23
CA CYS A 202 9.28 -20.63 -8.57
C CYS A 202 8.53 -21.97 -8.64
N PHE A 203 8.68 -22.83 -7.63
CA PHE A 203 7.98 -24.12 -7.56
C PHE A 203 6.46 -23.96 -7.44
N VAL A 204 5.99 -23.09 -6.54
CA VAL A 204 4.54 -22.81 -6.37
C VAL A 204 3.95 -22.24 -7.65
N ASN A 205 4.64 -21.30 -8.29
CA ASN A 205 4.20 -20.74 -9.56
C ASN A 205 4.08 -21.83 -10.64
N TYR A 206 5.08 -22.70 -10.76
CA TYR A 206 5.03 -23.85 -11.67
C TYR A 206 3.83 -24.77 -11.37
N CYS A 207 3.55 -25.09 -10.10
CA CYS A 207 2.39 -25.89 -9.72
C CYS A 207 1.05 -25.20 -10.03
N PHE A 208 0.99 -23.88 -9.88
CA PHE A 208 -0.19 -23.07 -10.18
C PHE A 208 -0.48 -23.06 -11.68
N VAL A 209 0.54 -22.80 -12.51
CA VAL A 209 0.42 -22.81 -13.99
C VAL A 209 -0.07 -24.17 -14.50
N ASN A 210 0.37 -25.26 -13.87
CA ASN A 210 -0.03 -26.62 -14.27
C ASN A 210 -1.35 -27.12 -13.63
N ASN A 211 -2.17 -26.23 -13.04
CA ASN A 211 -3.44 -26.55 -12.37
C ASN A 211 -3.35 -27.63 -11.27
N ARG A 212 -2.13 -27.97 -10.80
CA ARG A 212 -1.93 -28.96 -9.74
C ARG A 212 -2.22 -28.38 -8.37
N LEU A 213 -2.05 -27.07 -8.20
CA LEU A 213 -2.30 -26.40 -6.93
C LEU A 213 -3.79 -26.11 -6.73
N THR A 214 -4.51 -25.75 -7.79
CA THR A 214 -5.92 -25.35 -7.71
C THR A 214 -6.82 -26.51 -7.28
N THR A 215 -6.53 -27.73 -7.73
CA THR A 215 -7.30 -28.94 -7.37
C THR A 215 -7.13 -29.37 -5.91
N LEU A 216 -6.04 -28.97 -5.24
CA LEU A 216 -5.76 -29.28 -3.84
C LEU A 216 -6.40 -28.30 -2.86
N LEU A 217 -6.89 -27.15 -3.33
CA LEU A 217 -7.48 -26.13 -2.48
C LEU A 217 -8.94 -26.45 -2.13
N PRO A 218 -9.46 -25.99 -0.98
CA PRO A 218 -10.88 -26.11 -0.65
C PRO A 218 -11.78 -25.44 -1.72
N ARG A 219 -12.98 -25.98 -1.96
CA ARG A 219 -13.91 -25.50 -3.01
C ARG A 219 -14.13 -23.98 -3.01
N ALA A 220 -14.31 -23.37 -1.85
CA ALA A 220 -14.47 -21.91 -1.73
C ALA A 220 -13.27 -21.12 -2.30
N PHE A 221 -12.04 -21.62 -2.15
CA PHE A 221 -10.86 -21.00 -2.75
C PHE A 221 -10.78 -21.25 -4.25
N GLN A 222 -11.22 -22.43 -4.71
CA GLN A 222 -11.29 -22.73 -6.13
C GLN A 222 -12.24 -21.78 -6.84
N GLU A 223 -13.42 -21.52 -6.27
CA GLU A 223 -14.40 -20.57 -6.82
C GLU A 223 -13.85 -19.14 -6.90
N ILE A 224 -13.12 -18.69 -5.88
CA ILE A 224 -12.44 -17.38 -5.90
C ILE A 224 -11.40 -17.33 -7.02
N ILE A 225 -10.52 -18.33 -7.11
CA ILE A 225 -9.48 -18.39 -8.15
C ILE A 225 -10.12 -18.48 -9.54
N HIS A 226 -11.18 -19.27 -9.69
CA HIS A 226 -11.93 -19.38 -10.95
C HIS A 226 -12.57 -18.04 -11.32
N SER A 227 -13.18 -17.32 -10.37
CA SER A 227 -13.76 -16.00 -10.64
C SER A 227 -12.70 -15.01 -11.13
N TYR A 228 -11.49 -15.06 -10.55
CA TYR A 228 -10.38 -14.21 -10.96
C TYR A 228 -9.80 -14.61 -12.31
N ASN A 229 -9.61 -15.91 -12.54
CA ASN A 229 -9.13 -16.41 -13.82
C ASN A 229 -10.14 -16.16 -14.93
N SER A 230 -11.45 -16.29 -14.69
CA SER A 230 -12.47 -16.00 -15.71
C SER A 230 -12.51 -14.53 -16.13
N GLN A 231 -12.00 -13.62 -15.28
CA GLN A 231 -11.98 -12.18 -15.55
C GLN A 231 -10.61 -11.72 -16.08
N TYR A 232 -9.50 -12.31 -15.65
CA TYR A 232 -8.14 -11.91 -16.01
C TYR A 232 -7.16 -13.09 -15.94
N VAL A 233 -6.69 -13.60 -17.09
CA VAL A 233 -5.63 -14.63 -17.20
C VAL A 233 -4.37 -14.04 -17.81
N GLU A 234 -3.94 -12.87 -17.35
CA GLU A 234 -2.64 -12.35 -17.75
C GLU A 234 -1.61 -12.63 -16.65
N PRO A 235 -0.50 -13.31 -16.99
CA PRO A 235 0.67 -13.37 -16.13
C PRO A 235 1.19 -11.96 -15.85
N VAL A 236 1.89 -11.80 -14.74
CA VAL A 236 2.49 -10.52 -14.40
C VAL A 236 3.50 -10.10 -15.47
N GLY A 237 3.31 -8.91 -16.04
CA GLY A 237 4.20 -8.34 -17.04
C GLY A 237 5.62 -8.07 -16.52
N ILE A 238 6.61 -8.15 -17.42
CA ILE A 238 8.04 -7.95 -17.09
C ILE A 238 8.28 -6.57 -16.45
N SER A 239 7.61 -5.52 -16.92
CA SER A 239 7.71 -4.16 -16.35
C SER A 239 7.31 -4.12 -14.87
N SER A 240 6.27 -4.87 -14.50
CA SER A 240 5.76 -5.01 -13.14
C SER A 240 6.78 -5.71 -12.23
N ILE A 241 7.46 -6.75 -12.74
CA ILE A 241 8.56 -7.44 -12.05
C ILE A 241 9.76 -6.49 -11.89
N LEU A 242 10.19 -5.85 -12.97
CA LEU A 242 11.32 -4.92 -12.98
C LEU A 242 11.13 -3.77 -11.98
N ALA A 243 9.94 -3.17 -11.91
CA ALA A 243 9.63 -2.11 -10.95
C ALA A 243 9.84 -2.57 -9.50
N ARG A 244 9.47 -3.81 -9.18
CA ARG A 244 9.65 -4.39 -7.83
C ARG A 244 11.10 -4.77 -7.57
N VAL A 245 11.83 -5.24 -8.59
CA VAL A 245 13.27 -5.51 -8.48
C VAL A 245 14.05 -4.21 -8.24
N ILE A 246 13.71 -3.10 -8.91
CA ILE A 246 14.32 -1.79 -8.67
C ILE A 246 14.14 -1.37 -7.21
N MET A 247 12.91 -1.45 -6.69
CA MET A 247 12.64 -1.15 -5.28
C MET A 247 13.39 -2.08 -4.34
N LEU A 248 13.42 -3.39 -4.64
CA LEU A 248 14.16 -4.37 -3.86
C LEU A 248 15.65 -4.05 -3.80
N VAL A 249 16.28 -3.74 -4.94
CA VAL A 249 17.69 -3.35 -5.01
C VAL A 249 17.93 -2.08 -4.18
N PHE A 250 17.06 -1.07 -4.32
CA PHE A 250 17.17 0.18 -3.58
C PHE A 250 17.14 -0.06 -2.06
N VAL A 251 16.15 -0.79 -1.54
CA VAL A 251 16.06 -1.07 -0.09
C VAL A 251 17.19 -2.01 0.38
N SER A 252 17.65 -2.91 -0.48
CA SER A 252 18.73 -3.85 -0.17
C SER A 252 20.10 -3.17 -0.04
N PHE A 253 20.29 -2.01 -0.68
CA PHE A 253 21.58 -1.31 -0.76
C PHE A 253 22.23 -1.09 0.62
N MET A 254 21.45 -0.70 1.61
CA MET A 254 21.90 -0.46 2.99
C MET A 254 21.40 -1.50 3.99
N ALA A 255 20.81 -2.62 3.53
CA ALA A 255 20.19 -3.62 4.41
C ALA A 255 21.18 -4.28 5.41
N LYS A 256 22.49 -4.26 5.10
CA LYS A 256 23.53 -4.73 6.02
C LYS A 256 23.67 -3.84 7.27
N GLN A 257 23.28 -2.56 7.18
CA GLN A 257 23.36 -1.55 8.25
C GLN A 257 22.05 -1.39 9.01
N TYR A 258 21.02 -2.17 8.65
CA TYR A 258 19.73 -2.13 9.32
C TYR A 258 19.83 -2.64 10.75
N ASP A 259 19.14 -1.93 11.65
CA ASP A 259 18.96 -2.35 13.04
C ASP A 259 18.00 -3.57 13.13
N MET A 260 17.64 -3.99 14.34
CA MET A 260 16.77 -5.15 14.49
C MET A 260 15.35 -4.92 13.94
N ALA A 261 14.77 -3.74 14.12
CA ALA A 261 13.42 -3.44 13.65
C ALA A 261 13.40 -3.32 12.13
N GLU A 262 14.35 -2.58 11.56
CA GLU A 262 14.51 -2.42 10.11
C GLU A 262 14.77 -3.77 9.42
N ARG A 263 15.55 -4.68 10.03
CA ARG A 263 15.74 -6.05 9.49
C ARG A 263 14.47 -6.89 9.49
N ARG A 264 13.61 -6.75 10.51
CA ARG A 264 12.32 -7.46 10.56
C ARG A 264 11.34 -6.89 9.54
N ALA A 265 11.30 -5.56 9.38
CA ALA A 265 10.55 -4.91 8.31
C ALA A 265 11.03 -5.37 6.92
N TYR A 266 12.34 -5.47 6.73
CA TYR A 266 12.94 -5.97 5.49
C TYR A 266 12.64 -7.46 5.24
N LEU A 267 12.59 -8.29 6.28
CA LEU A 267 12.14 -9.68 6.18
C LEU A 267 10.68 -9.76 5.70
N VAL A 268 9.78 -8.97 6.30
CA VAL A 268 8.38 -8.88 5.86
C VAL A 268 8.30 -8.49 4.38
N TYR A 269 9.10 -7.49 3.97
CA TYR A 269 9.17 -7.06 2.59
C TYR A 269 9.61 -8.17 1.64
N LEU A 270 10.68 -8.90 1.98
CA LEU A 270 11.16 -10.06 1.21
C LEU A 270 10.12 -11.17 1.11
N THR A 271 9.39 -11.46 2.19
CA THR A 271 8.29 -12.42 2.15
C THR A 271 7.16 -11.96 1.25
N GLY A 272 6.81 -10.67 1.26
CA GLY A 272 5.83 -10.10 0.33
C GLY A 272 6.27 -10.16 -1.13
N PHE A 273 7.56 -9.95 -1.41
CA PHE A 273 8.14 -10.09 -2.74
C PHE A 273 8.16 -11.55 -3.20
N ALA A 274 8.49 -12.49 -2.33
CA ALA A 274 8.41 -13.93 -2.64
C ALA A 274 6.96 -14.37 -2.92
N GLY A 275 6.00 -13.94 -2.09
CA GLY A 275 4.58 -14.22 -2.31
C GLY A 275 4.06 -13.67 -3.65
N PHE A 276 4.57 -12.50 -4.08
CA PHE A 276 4.30 -11.97 -5.42
C PHE A 276 4.80 -12.91 -6.53
N LEU A 277 6.04 -13.41 -6.43
CA LEU A 277 6.60 -14.35 -7.41
C LEU A 277 5.82 -15.68 -7.42
N CYS A 278 5.39 -16.19 -6.25
CA CYS A 278 4.55 -17.38 -6.17
C CYS A 278 3.29 -17.24 -7.02
N LEU A 279 2.69 -16.04 -6.99
CA LEU A 279 1.41 -15.73 -7.63
C LEU A 279 1.57 -15.11 -9.02
N ALA A 280 2.79 -14.97 -9.55
CA ALA A 280 3.05 -14.21 -10.78
C ALA A 280 2.34 -14.75 -12.04
N ALA A 281 1.76 -15.95 -11.98
CA ALA A 281 0.90 -16.51 -13.02
C ALA A 281 -0.49 -15.86 -13.09
N ASN A 282 -0.91 -15.11 -12.06
CA ASN A 282 -2.15 -14.34 -12.03
C ASN A 282 -1.83 -12.91 -11.56
N ASP A 283 -1.81 -11.94 -12.48
CA ASP A 283 -1.41 -10.56 -12.17
C ASP A 283 -2.27 -9.91 -11.08
N LEU A 284 -3.58 -10.09 -11.15
CA LEU A 284 -4.52 -9.43 -10.24
C LEU A 284 -4.30 -9.89 -8.78
N LEU A 285 -4.19 -11.20 -8.56
CA LEU A 285 -3.91 -11.78 -7.24
C LEU A 285 -2.53 -11.39 -6.73
N ALA A 286 -1.50 -11.54 -7.59
CA ALA A 286 -0.13 -11.20 -7.25
C ALA A 286 -0.01 -9.73 -6.85
N THR A 287 -0.59 -8.83 -7.64
CA THR A 287 -0.51 -7.39 -7.43
C THR A 287 -1.30 -6.96 -6.19
N LYS A 288 -2.52 -7.46 -5.96
CA LYS A 288 -3.32 -7.09 -4.78
C LYS A 288 -2.70 -7.52 -3.45
N ILE A 289 -2.21 -8.76 -3.36
CA ILE A 289 -1.57 -9.26 -2.14
C ILE A 289 -0.22 -8.57 -1.92
N ASN A 290 0.59 -8.46 -2.97
CA ASN A 290 1.89 -7.81 -2.87
C ASN A 290 1.78 -6.35 -2.45
N LEU A 291 0.94 -5.55 -3.13
CA LEU A 291 0.70 -4.13 -2.83
C LEU A 291 0.42 -3.89 -1.35
N SER A 292 -0.33 -4.81 -0.74
CA SER A 292 -0.68 -4.72 0.68
C SER A 292 0.56 -4.89 1.55
N ILE A 293 1.35 -5.95 1.36
CA ILE A 293 2.55 -6.20 2.16
C ILE A 293 3.67 -5.17 1.89
N LYS A 294 3.88 -4.80 0.62
CA LYS A 294 4.99 -3.94 0.22
C LYS A 294 4.84 -2.49 0.69
N ILE A 295 3.70 -2.07 1.24
CA ILE A 295 3.55 -0.71 1.81
C ILE A 295 4.63 -0.38 2.88
N ILE A 296 5.25 -1.41 3.48
CA ILE A 296 6.40 -1.24 4.36
C ILE A 296 7.62 -0.58 3.69
N GLU A 297 7.67 -0.54 2.35
CA GLU A 297 8.63 0.23 1.56
C GLU A 297 8.67 1.71 1.97
N ILE A 298 7.54 2.30 2.39
CA ILE A 298 7.48 3.68 2.90
C ILE A 298 8.48 3.88 4.05
N ILE A 299 8.60 2.88 4.93
CA ILE A 299 9.52 2.88 6.08
C ILE A 299 10.94 2.52 5.61
N LEU A 300 11.08 1.46 4.80
CA LEU A 300 12.38 0.94 4.38
C LEU A 300 13.17 1.90 3.50
N VAL A 301 12.52 2.65 2.59
CA VAL A 301 13.19 3.69 1.79
C VAL A 301 13.83 4.73 2.71
N CYS A 302 13.10 5.18 3.73
CA CYS A 302 13.59 6.16 4.69
C CYS A 302 14.71 5.60 5.57
N ALA A 303 14.59 4.33 5.98
CA ALA A 303 15.64 3.63 6.69
C ALA A 303 16.93 3.56 5.85
N THR A 304 16.84 3.15 4.57
CA THR A 304 17.97 3.13 3.63
C THR A 304 18.64 4.48 3.52
N LEU A 305 17.89 5.54 3.24
CA LEU A 305 18.43 6.90 3.13
C LEU A 305 19.10 7.35 4.44
N ASN A 306 18.56 6.94 5.60
CA ASN A 306 19.12 7.29 6.90
C ASN A 306 20.47 6.59 7.19
N LYS A 307 20.73 5.42 6.61
CA LYS A 307 22.02 4.73 6.77
C LYS A 307 23.16 5.35 5.96
N VAL A 308 22.83 6.10 4.91
CA VAL A 308 23.82 6.85 4.13
C VAL A 308 24.31 8.03 4.96
N LYS A 309 25.59 8.03 5.35
CA LYS A 309 26.17 9.09 6.19
C LYS A 309 26.29 10.41 5.42
N ASP A 310 26.84 10.33 4.22
CA ASP A 310 27.07 11.49 3.36
C ASP A 310 25.75 12.07 2.80
N ARG A 311 25.60 13.41 2.86
CA ARG A 311 24.35 14.07 2.46
C ARG A 311 24.20 14.10 0.94
N GLU A 312 25.31 14.23 0.22
CA GLU A 312 25.30 14.35 -1.25
C GLU A 312 24.88 13.03 -1.86
N THR A 313 25.50 11.93 -1.42
CA THR A 313 25.12 10.56 -1.76
C THR A 313 23.65 10.29 -1.43
N ARG A 314 23.16 10.75 -0.28
CA ARG A 314 21.75 10.59 0.10
C ARG A 314 20.81 11.35 -0.85
N SER A 315 21.20 12.56 -1.26
CA SER A 315 20.43 13.37 -2.23
C SER A 315 20.44 12.72 -3.61
N ILE A 316 21.59 12.24 -4.09
CA ILE A 316 21.72 11.51 -5.36
C ILE A 316 20.82 10.27 -5.34
N MET A 317 20.85 9.49 -4.25
CA MET A 317 19.97 8.33 -4.11
C MET A 317 18.49 8.70 -4.16
N LEU A 318 18.08 9.80 -3.51
CA LEU A 318 16.69 10.27 -3.61
C LEU A 318 16.36 10.72 -5.03
N MET A 319 17.26 11.41 -5.74
CA MET A 319 17.05 11.84 -7.12
C MET A 319 16.88 10.63 -8.05
N THR A 320 17.78 9.64 -7.96
CA THR A 320 17.67 8.40 -8.74
C THR A 320 16.37 7.65 -8.46
N LEU A 321 16.00 7.51 -7.19
CA LEU A 321 14.72 6.92 -6.81
C LEU A 321 13.54 7.72 -7.39
N SER A 322 13.61 9.05 -7.34
CA SER A 322 12.54 9.93 -7.80
C SER A 322 12.30 9.83 -9.31
N VAL A 323 13.34 9.56 -10.11
CA VAL A 323 13.16 9.27 -11.54
C VAL A 323 12.28 8.03 -11.72
N PHE A 324 12.55 6.95 -10.99
CA PHE A 324 11.71 5.76 -10.99
C PHE A 324 10.29 6.04 -10.46
N LEU A 325 10.16 6.75 -9.34
CA LEU A 325 8.84 7.09 -8.78
C LEU A 325 8.02 7.95 -9.75
N PHE A 326 8.67 8.85 -10.49
CA PHE A 326 8.03 9.65 -11.52
C PHE A 326 7.53 8.79 -12.69
N THR A 327 8.31 7.80 -13.14
CA THR A 327 7.85 6.90 -14.22
C THR A 327 6.62 6.10 -13.80
N VAL A 328 6.55 5.67 -12.53
CA VAL A 328 5.36 5.03 -11.98
C VAL A 328 4.16 5.99 -11.99
N VAL A 329 4.32 7.22 -11.48
CA VAL A 329 3.23 8.23 -11.51
C VAL A 329 2.78 8.51 -12.94
N ALA A 330 3.71 8.74 -13.85
CA ALA A 330 3.41 8.99 -15.26
C ALA A 330 2.67 7.80 -15.90
N SER A 331 3.02 6.56 -15.52
CA SER A 331 2.29 5.37 -15.98
C SER A 331 0.88 5.28 -15.41
N SER A 332 0.69 5.61 -14.12
CA SER A 332 -0.63 5.56 -13.47
C SER A 332 -1.59 6.60 -14.04
N VAL A 333 -1.11 7.83 -14.28
CA VAL A 333 -1.93 8.93 -14.80
C VAL A 333 -2.29 8.75 -16.28
N ARG A 334 -1.64 7.83 -17.01
CA ARG A 334 -2.08 7.45 -18.37
C ARG A 334 -3.33 6.58 -18.37
N HIS A 335 -3.74 6.04 -17.22
CA HIS A 335 -4.94 5.22 -17.13
C HIS A 335 -6.20 6.09 -17.26
N PRO A 336 -7.19 5.71 -18.10
CA PRO A 336 -8.41 6.50 -18.31
C PRO A 336 -9.15 6.85 -17.02
N ASP A 337 -9.22 5.91 -16.08
CA ASP A 337 -9.88 6.12 -14.77
C ASP A 337 -9.26 7.25 -13.93
N LEU A 338 -8.03 7.68 -14.23
CA LEU A 338 -7.29 8.67 -13.46
C LEU A 338 -7.02 9.96 -14.26
N TYR A 339 -7.35 10.01 -15.54
CA TYR A 339 -7.10 11.20 -16.36
C TYR A 339 -8.20 11.45 -17.40
N PRO A 340 -8.69 12.71 -17.50
CA PRO A 340 -8.35 13.87 -16.66
C PRO A 340 -8.85 13.74 -15.22
N TYR A 341 -8.20 14.46 -14.29
CA TYR A 341 -8.69 14.57 -12.92
C TYR A 341 -9.84 15.57 -12.89
N HIS A 342 -10.96 15.16 -12.32
CA HIS A 342 -12.10 16.03 -12.06
C HIS A 342 -12.38 16.10 -10.57
N SER A 343 -12.84 17.26 -10.11
CA SER A 343 -13.18 17.48 -8.72
C SER A 343 -14.55 18.11 -8.53
N TRP A 344 -15.36 17.50 -7.66
CA TRP A 344 -16.62 18.07 -7.21
C TRP A 344 -16.44 19.23 -6.22
N ILE A 345 -15.23 19.39 -5.65
CA ILE A 345 -14.90 20.48 -4.73
C ILE A 345 -14.46 21.73 -5.50
N PHE A 346 -13.64 21.55 -6.54
CA PHE A 346 -13.06 22.66 -7.30
C PHE A 346 -13.82 23.00 -8.59
N GLY A 347 -14.81 22.17 -8.99
CA GLY A 347 -15.63 22.41 -10.17
C GLY A 347 -14.88 22.30 -11.50
N CYS A 348 -13.76 21.59 -11.53
CA CYS A 348 -12.89 21.39 -12.69
C CYS A 348 -12.42 19.95 -12.82
#